data_AF-A0A3D1TPU6-F1
#
_entry.id   AF-A0A3D1TPU6-F1
#
_cell.length_a   1.000
_cell.length_b   1.000
_cell.length_c   1.000
_cell.angle_alpha   90.00
_cell.angle_beta   90.00
_cell.angle_gamma   90.00
#
_symmetry.space_group_name_H-M   'P 1'
#
loop_
_entity.id
_entity.type
_entity.pdbx_description
1 polymer ?
#
loop_
_entity_poly.entity_id
_entity_poly.type
_entity_poly.pdbx_seq_one_letter_code
_entity_poly.pdbx_strand_id
1 'polypeptide(L)'
;ENWPNEVGQGAKGTSGVISTVQQADGTIGYADASQAGDLGTVAVKVGDDYVPFSAEAAAKVVDASPLDDSAKGDNRVVVKLDHNTTEKGAYPIVLVSYDVACPAYKDANTAKFVKSWLTYVTSDEGQQTAASAAGSAPMSNTLRQKVVKSIDAIKTK
;
A
#
# COMPACT_ATOMS: atom_id res chain seq x y z
N GLU A 1 20.85 15.37 -5.29
CA GLU A 1 20.92 14.13 -6.06
C GLU A 1 20.28 14.40 -7.41
N ASN A 2 21.03 14.35 -8.51
CA ASN A 2 20.46 14.59 -9.83
C ASN A 2 19.97 13.25 -10.36
N TRP A 3 18.64 13.10 -10.45
CA TRP A 3 18.04 11.98 -11.14
C TRP A 3 18.57 11.95 -12.59
N PRO A 4 18.91 10.78 -13.15
CA PRO A 4 19.40 10.70 -14.52
C PRO A 4 18.27 11.11 -15.47
N ASN A 5 18.30 12.36 -15.93
CA ASN A 5 17.28 12.92 -16.82
C ASN A 5 17.45 12.47 -18.29
N GLU A 6 18.47 11.67 -18.58
CA GLU A 6 18.77 11.21 -19.95
C GLU A 6 18.14 9.84 -20.29
N VAL A 7 17.55 9.13 -19.32
CA VAL A 7 17.03 7.76 -19.52
C VAL A 7 15.51 7.66 -19.55
N GLY A 8 14.77 8.76 -19.38
CA GLY A 8 13.32 8.74 -19.40
C GLY A 8 12.67 10.11 -19.22
N GLN A 9 11.35 10.15 -19.41
CA GLN A 9 10.54 11.36 -19.28
C GLN A 9 9.71 11.30 -17.99
N GLY A 10 9.90 12.27 -17.11
CA GLY A 10 9.08 12.46 -15.92
C GLY A 10 7.81 13.26 -16.23
N ALA A 11 6.78 13.06 -15.41
CA ALA A 11 5.54 13.82 -15.48
C ALA A 11 4.92 13.99 -14.10
N LYS A 12 4.02 14.98 -13.96
CA LYS A 12 3.43 15.33 -12.67
C LYS A 12 2.29 14.36 -12.32
N GLY A 13 2.52 13.54 -11.29
CA GLY A 13 1.53 12.62 -10.74
C GLY A 13 1.13 11.49 -11.69
N THR A 14 0.26 10.61 -11.22
CA THR A 14 -0.11 9.38 -11.93
C THR A 14 -0.71 9.65 -13.30
N SER A 15 -1.64 10.60 -13.42
CA SER A 15 -2.25 10.96 -14.70
C SER A 15 -1.24 11.55 -15.69
N GLY A 16 -0.27 12.33 -15.21
CA GLY A 16 0.82 12.85 -16.02
C GLY A 16 1.69 11.72 -16.58
N VAL A 17 2.07 10.75 -15.75
CA VAL A 17 2.87 9.60 -16.18
C VAL A 17 2.12 8.75 -17.20
N ILE A 18 0.84 8.46 -16.96
CA ILE A 18 -0.03 7.75 -17.91
C ILE A 18 -0.09 8.47 -19.26
N SER A 19 -0.28 9.79 -19.23
CA SER A 19 -0.32 10.61 -20.45
C SER A 19 1.00 10.57 -21.21
N THR A 20 2.13 10.56 -20.51
CA THR A 20 3.46 10.45 -21.11
C THR A 20 3.70 9.08 -21.74
N VAL A 21 3.30 8.00 -21.08
CA VAL A 21 3.38 6.64 -21.64
C VAL A 21 2.59 6.56 -22.95
N GLN A 22 1.38 7.10 -22.99
CA GLN A 22 0.51 7.07 -24.18
C GLN A 22 1.01 7.87 -25.39
N GLN A 23 2.00 8.75 -25.22
CA GLN A 23 2.47 9.65 -26.28
C GLN A 23 3.41 8.99 -27.30
N ALA A 24 3.90 7.78 -27.04
CA ALA A 24 4.79 7.09 -27.97
C ALA A 24 4.64 5.56 -27.88
N ASP A 25 4.87 4.89 -29.01
CA ASP A 25 4.89 3.44 -29.08
C ASP A 25 6.13 2.87 -28.37
N GLY A 26 5.95 1.72 -27.71
CA GLY A 26 7.05 1.02 -27.03
C GLY A 26 7.51 1.65 -25.71
N THR A 27 6.76 2.60 -25.16
CA THR A 27 7.03 3.17 -23.84
C THR A 27 6.64 2.20 -22.72
N ILE A 28 7.30 2.36 -21.57
CA ILE A 28 6.96 1.68 -20.32
C ILE A 28 7.08 2.69 -19.18
N GLY A 29 6.21 2.58 -18.18
CA GLY A 29 6.22 3.45 -17.01
C GLY A 29 5.70 2.73 -15.77
N TYR A 30 5.63 3.47 -14.67
CA TYR A 30 5.01 3.02 -13.42
C TYR A 30 3.91 4.00 -13.04
N ALA A 31 2.76 3.48 -12.63
CA ALA A 31 1.59 4.25 -12.25
C ALA A 31 0.83 3.47 -11.18
N ASP A 32 -0.07 4.15 -10.46
CA ASP A 32 -1.03 3.44 -9.61
C ASP A 32 -1.85 2.47 -10.46
N ALA A 33 -2.01 1.24 -9.97
CA ALA A 33 -2.64 0.18 -10.76
C ALA A 33 -4.08 0.51 -11.18
N SER A 34 -4.82 1.27 -10.36
CA SER A 34 -6.17 1.74 -10.68
C SER A 34 -6.23 2.72 -11.86
N GLN A 35 -5.10 3.28 -12.28
CA GLN A 35 -5.00 4.20 -13.40
C GLN A 35 -4.39 3.55 -14.65
N ALA A 36 -3.96 2.28 -14.58
CA ALA A 36 -3.41 1.58 -15.74
C ALA A 36 -4.45 1.39 -16.85
N GLY A 37 -5.71 1.11 -16.47
CA GLY A 37 -6.82 0.94 -17.43
C GLY A 37 -6.47 -0.04 -18.54
N ASP A 38 -6.68 0.39 -19.79
CA ASP A 38 -6.44 -0.44 -20.98
C ASP A 38 -4.96 -0.51 -21.41
N LEU A 39 -4.04 0.22 -20.74
CA LEU A 39 -2.60 0.11 -21.02
C LEU A 39 -2.03 -1.27 -20.64
N GLY A 40 -2.75 -2.00 -19.80
CA GLY A 40 -2.33 -3.28 -19.26
C GLY A 40 -1.24 -3.14 -18.18
N THR A 41 -0.79 -4.29 -17.69
CA THR A 41 0.22 -4.40 -16.63
C THR A 41 1.23 -5.47 -16.99
N VAL A 42 2.46 -5.34 -16.50
CA VAL A 42 3.50 -6.37 -16.69
C VAL A 42 3.38 -7.46 -15.63
N ALA A 43 3.77 -8.68 -16.01
CA ALA A 43 4.10 -9.70 -15.02
C ALA A 43 5.57 -9.53 -14.59
N VAL A 44 5.84 -9.63 -13.30
CA VAL A 44 7.19 -9.46 -12.74
C VAL A 44 7.72 -10.81 -12.28
N LYS A 45 8.99 -11.08 -12.58
CA LYS A 45 9.63 -12.35 -12.20
C LYS A 45 9.88 -12.39 -10.70
N VAL A 46 9.41 -13.46 -10.04
CA VAL A 46 9.60 -13.75 -8.62
C VAL A 46 10.00 -15.21 -8.47
N GLY A 47 11.20 -15.45 -7.94
CA GLY A 47 11.84 -16.77 -8.05
C GLY A 47 11.98 -17.17 -9.52
N ASP A 48 11.35 -18.28 -9.90
CA ASP A 48 11.36 -18.80 -11.27
C ASP A 48 10.09 -18.46 -12.09
N ASP A 49 9.06 -17.93 -11.45
CA ASP A 49 7.74 -17.67 -12.06
C ASP A 49 7.54 -16.18 -12.39
N TYR A 50 6.80 -15.87 -13.47
CA TYR A 50 6.31 -14.52 -13.73
C TYR A 50 4.94 -14.34 -13.11
N VAL A 51 4.82 -13.38 -12.19
CA VAL A 51 3.59 -13.11 -11.46
C VAL A 51 2.88 -11.91 -12.08
N PRO A 52 1.65 -12.05 -12.60
CA PRO A 52 0.87 -10.91 -13.06
C PRO A 52 0.42 -10.05 -11.88
N PHE A 53 0.22 -8.75 -12.12
CA PHE A 53 -0.36 -7.87 -11.12
C PHE A 53 -1.77 -8.35 -10.72
N SER A 54 -2.04 -8.36 -9.41
CA SER A 54 -3.37 -8.42 -8.81
C SER A 54 -3.32 -7.86 -7.39
N ALA A 55 -4.47 -7.42 -6.88
CA ALA A 55 -4.61 -6.95 -5.50
C ALA A 55 -4.21 -8.04 -4.49
N GLU A 56 -4.58 -9.29 -4.77
CA GLU A 56 -4.27 -10.45 -3.94
C GLU A 56 -2.78 -10.79 -3.98
N ALA A 57 -2.13 -10.71 -5.15
CA ALA A 57 -0.69 -10.94 -5.25
C ALA A 57 0.12 -9.84 -4.54
N ALA A 58 -0.35 -8.59 -4.54
CA ALA A 58 0.26 -7.51 -3.78
C ALA A 58 0.09 -7.70 -2.26
N ALA A 59 -1.10 -8.11 -1.79
CA ALA A 59 -1.36 -8.39 -0.38
C ALA A 59 -0.41 -9.47 0.18
N LYS A 60 -0.10 -10.51 -0.62
CA LYS A 60 0.85 -11.57 -0.21
C LYS A 60 2.24 -11.05 0.14
N VAL A 61 2.75 -10.03 -0.57
CA VAL A 61 4.06 -9.44 -0.24
C VAL A 61 4.01 -8.84 1.16
N VAL A 62 2.95 -8.08 1.46
CA VAL A 62 2.78 -7.42 2.77
C VAL A 62 2.69 -8.46 3.89
N ASP A 63 1.97 -9.56 3.66
CA ASP A 63 1.80 -10.65 4.63
C ASP A 63 3.07 -11.46 4.88
N ALA A 64 3.86 -11.70 3.83
CA ALA A 64 5.14 -12.41 3.92
C ALA A 64 6.25 -11.51 4.51
N SER A 65 6.07 -10.19 4.47
CA SER A 65 7.06 -9.23 4.92
C SER A 65 7.10 -9.12 6.45
N PRO A 66 8.29 -9.01 7.06
CA PRO A 66 8.41 -8.79 8.49
C PRO A 66 7.92 -7.39 8.88
N LEU A 67 7.59 -7.22 10.17
CA LEU A 67 7.48 -5.87 10.74
C LEU A 67 8.87 -5.25 10.89
N ASP A 68 8.95 -3.94 10.74
CA ASP A 68 10.17 -3.16 10.90
C ASP A 68 10.55 -3.07 12.39
N ASP A 69 11.67 -3.70 12.75
CA ASP A 69 12.21 -3.72 14.10
C ASP A 69 12.82 -2.39 14.53
N SER A 70 13.14 -1.51 13.57
CA SER A 70 13.60 -0.14 13.83
C SER A 70 12.46 0.80 14.22
N ALA A 71 11.21 0.45 13.90
CA ALA A 71 10.02 1.23 14.26
C ALA A 71 9.68 1.09 15.75
N LYS A 72 10.46 1.78 16.61
CA LYS A 72 10.28 1.78 18.06
C LYS A 72 8.99 2.51 18.48
N GLY A 73 8.37 2.02 19.55
CA GLY A 73 7.17 2.58 20.18
C GLY A 73 6.02 1.58 20.20
N ASP A 74 5.31 1.54 21.33
CA ASP A 74 4.15 0.67 21.50
C ASP A 74 3.10 1.01 20.42
N ASN A 75 2.41 -0.01 19.93
CA ASN A 75 1.30 0.12 18.97
C ASN A 75 1.68 0.61 17.56
N ARG A 76 2.96 0.61 17.18
CA ARG A 76 3.35 0.84 15.78
C ARG A 76 3.28 -0.46 14.99
N VAL A 77 2.64 -0.40 13.82
CA VAL A 77 2.60 -1.49 12.85
C VAL A 77 3.21 -0.97 11.57
N VAL A 78 4.52 -1.18 11.42
CA VAL A 78 5.28 -0.76 10.23
C VAL A 78 5.79 -2.03 9.58
N VAL A 79 5.48 -2.23 8.30
CA VAL A 79 5.92 -3.37 7.50
C VAL A 79 7.23 -3.00 6.83
N LYS A 80 8.24 -3.85 7.01
CA LYS A 80 9.49 -3.80 6.25
C LYS A 80 9.30 -4.69 5.03
N LEU A 81 8.82 -4.09 3.93
CA LEU A 81 8.54 -4.80 2.69
C LEU A 81 9.78 -5.59 2.22
N ASP A 82 9.60 -6.89 2.02
CA ASP A 82 10.62 -7.75 1.44
C ASP A 82 10.57 -7.66 -0.08
N HIS A 83 11.33 -6.70 -0.63
CA HIS A 83 11.48 -6.53 -2.07
C HIS A 83 12.26 -7.67 -2.75
N ASN A 84 12.86 -8.58 -1.98
CA ASN A 84 13.56 -9.77 -2.47
C ASN A 84 12.75 -11.06 -2.24
N THR A 85 11.45 -10.93 -1.94
CA THR A 85 10.59 -12.07 -1.69
C THR A 85 10.66 -13.08 -2.85
N THR A 86 10.66 -14.36 -2.51
CA THR A 86 10.52 -15.48 -3.45
C THR A 86 9.20 -16.21 -3.25
N GLU A 87 8.28 -15.61 -2.48
CA GLU A 87 6.97 -16.17 -2.18
C GLU A 87 6.15 -16.35 -3.46
N LYS A 88 5.61 -17.56 -3.64
CA LYS A 88 4.94 -17.92 -4.90
C LYS A 88 3.69 -17.08 -5.13
N GLY A 89 3.68 -16.39 -6.27
CA GLY A 89 2.55 -15.56 -6.68
C GLY A 89 2.42 -14.26 -5.88
N ALA A 90 3.48 -13.81 -5.23
CA ALA A 90 3.57 -12.48 -4.64
C ALA A 90 4.06 -11.49 -5.71
N TYR A 91 3.32 -10.41 -5.97
CA TYR A 91 3.69 -9.41 -6.98
C TYR A 91 4.55 -8.32 -6.31
N PRO A 92 5.84 -8.16 -6.65
CA PRO A 92 6.82 -7.51 -5.77
C PRO A 92 6.81 -5.97 -5.81
N ILE A 93 6.07 -5.37 -6.75
CA ILE A 93 5.94 -3.91 -6.84
C ILE A 93 4.72 -3.48 -6.02
N VAL A 94 4.95 -3.23 -4.72
CA VAL A 94 3.91 -2.87 -3.74
C VAL A 94 4.29 -1.60 -3.02
N LEU A 95 3.28 -0.77 -2.75
CA LEU A 95 3.36 0.37 -1.85
C LEU A 95 2.41 0.13 -0.68
N VAL A 96 2.88 0.40 0.54
CA VAL A 96 2.04 0.39 1.75
C VAL A 96 1.76 1.83 2.16
N SER A 97 0.48 2.18 2.22
CA SER A 97 0.01 3.45 2.80
C SER A 97 -0.24 3.29 4.29
N TYR A 98 0.15 4.30 5.07
CA TYR A 98 0.00 4.31 6.53
C TYR A 98 -0.90 5.46 6.97
N ASP A 99 -1.84 5.15 7.85
CA ASP A 99 -2.51 6.15 8.68
C ASP A 99 -1.71 6.38 9.96
N VAL A 100 -1.41 7.63 10.27
CA VAL A 100 -0.64 8.02 11.46
C VAL A 100 -1.54 8.81 12.40
N ALA A 101 -1.68 8.33 13.64
CA ALA A 101 -2.52 8.92 14.67
C ALA A 101 -1.77 9.12 15.99
N CYS A 102 -2.23 10.07 16.81
CA CYS A 102 -1.70 10.28 18.16
C CYS A 102 -2.18 9.15 19.08
N PRO A 103 -1.33 8.64 19.99
CA PRO A 103 -1.77 7.64 20.96
C PRO A 103 -2.74 8.23 22.00
N ALA A 104 -2.73 9.55 22.18
CA ALA A 104 -3.73 10.21 23.01
C ALA A 104 -4.02 11.65 22.59
N TYR A 105 -5.26 12.06 22.79
CA TYR A 105 -5.80 13.37 22.41
C TYR A 105 -6.35 14.11 23.62
N LYS A 106 -6.22 15.44 23.66
CA LYS A 106 -6.81 16.26 24.74
C LYS A 106 -8.34 16.35 24.64
N ASP A 107 -8.85 16.41 23.42
CA ASP A 107 -10.28 16.50 23.17
C ASP A 107 -10.88 15.09 23.01
N ALA A 108 -11.89 14.79 23.83
CA ALA A 108 -12.52 13.47 23.86
C ALA A 108 -13.28 13.16 22.56
N ASN A 109 -13.89 14.17 21.94
CA ASN A 109 -14.63 13.97 20.69
C ASN A 109 -13.68 13.65 19.53
N THR A 110 -12.51 14.28 19.49
CA THR A 110 -11.44 13.98 18.54
C THR A 110 -10.91 12.57 18.75
N ALA A 111 -10.62 12.15 19.99
CA ALA A 111 -10.19 10.79 20.29
C ALA A 111 -11.22 9.75 19.78
N LYS A 112 -12.51 10.00 20.06
CA LYS A 112 -13.61 9.15 19.62
C LYS A 112 -13.72 9.09 18.09
N PHE A 113 -13.62 10.24 17.42
CA PHE A 113 -13.67 10.31 15.95
C PHE A 113 -12.53 9.51 15.32
N VAL A 114 -11.29 9.77 15.74
CA VAL A 114 -10.09 9.06 15.21
C VAL A 114 -10.23 7.57 15.41
N LYS A 115 -10.59 7.12 16.62
CA LYS A 115 -10.77 5.68 16.90
C LYS A 115 -11.87 5.07 16.01
N SER A 116 -12.99 5.76 15.84
CA SER A 116 -14.11 5.29 15.01
C SER A 116 -13.73 5.22 13.54
N TRP A 117 -13.07 6.25 13.01
CA TRP A 117 -12.62 6.31 11.62
C TRP A 117 -11.60 5.20 11.31
N LEU A 118 -10.56 5.06 12.14
CA LEU A 118 -9.54 4.02 11.96
C LEU A 118 -10.14 2.61 12.06
N THR A 119 -11.10 2.40 12.97
CA THR A 119 -11.82 1.12 13.08
C THR A 119 -12.61 0.82 11.80
N TYR A 120 -13.26 1.83 11.21
CA TYR A 120 -13.99 1.68 9.96
C TYR A 120 -13.05 1.37 8.79
N VAL A 121 -12.01 2.17 8.55
CA VAL A 121 -11.13 1.96 7.37
C VAL A 121 -10.36 0.63 7.45
N THR A 122 -10.11 0.12 8.66
CA THR A 122 -9.49 -1.21 8.85
C THR A 122 -10.51 -2.35 8.96
N SER A 123 -11.82 -2.07 8.90
CA SER A 123 -12.85 -3.11 8.88
C SER A 123 -12.94 -3.80 7.52
N ASP A 124 -13.59 -4.97 7.48
CA ASP A 124 -13.81 -5.69 6.22
C ASP A 124 -14.62 -4.85 5.22
N GLU A 125 -15.61 -4.10 5.70
CA GLU A 125 -16.41 -3.17 4.90
C GLU A 125 -15.58 -2.00 4.35
N GLY A 126 -14.75 -1.38 5.19
CA GLY A 126 -13.88 -0.27 4.78
C GLY A 126 -12.83 -0.71 3.77
N GLN A 127 -12.21 -1.87 3.99
CA GLN A 127 -11.24 -2.46 3.07
C GLN A 127 -11.89 -2.85 1.73
N GLN A 128 -13.10 -3.43 1.76
CA GLN A 128 -13.83 -3.73 0.52
C GLN A 128 -14.21 -2.46 -0.26
N THR A 129 -14.59 -1.40 0.46
CA THR A 129 -14.87 -0.10 -0.17
C THR A 129 -13.63 0.45 -0.88
N ALA A 130 -12.47 0.41 -0.22
CA ALA A 130 -11.20 0.84 -0.82
C ALA A 130 -10.79 -0.02 -2.01
N ALA A 131 -10.93 -1.35 -1.92
CA ALA A 131 -10.65 -2.28 -3.00
C ALA A 131 -11.52 -1.99 -4.23
N SER A 132 -12.84 -1.83 -4.05
CA SER A 132 -13.76 -1.56 -5.15
C SER A 132 -13.55 -0.18 -5.78
N ALA A 133 -13.23 0.85 -4.98
CA ALA A 133 -13.11 2.22 -5.48
C ALA A 133 -11.73 2.52 -6.10
N ALA A 134 -10.66 1.92 -5.56
CA ALA A 134 -9.28 2.29 -5.89
C ALA A 134 -8.38 1.10 -6.22
N GLY A 135 -8.91 -0.13 -6.29
CA GLY A 135 -8.11 -1.33 -6.54
C GLY A 135 -7.13 -1.67 -5.42
N SER A 136 -7.34 -1.14 -4.21
CA SER A 136 -6.48 -1.39 -3.06
C SER A 136 -6.43 -2.88 -2.71
N ALA A 137 -5.22 -3.38 -2.45
CA ALA A 137 -5.02 -4.71 -1.91
C ALA A 137 -5.62 -4.80 -0.50
N PRO A 138 -6.56 -5.73 -0.23
CA PRO A 138 -7.17 -5.83 1.09
C PRO A 138 -6.15 -6.28 2.13
N MET A 139 -6.20 -5.64 3.30
CA MET A 139 -5.38 -6.02 4.45
C MET A 139 -5.74 -7.43 4.92
N SER A 140 -4.74 -8.26 5.21
CA SER A 140 -4.99 -9.57 5.79
C SER A 140 -5.53 -9.48 7.22
N ASN A 141 -6.25 -10.53 7.64
CA ASN A 141 -6.76 -10.62 9.00
C ASN A 141 -5.63 -10.56 10.05
N THR A 142 -4.47 -11.15 9.75
CA THR A 142 -3.31 -11.13 10.67
C THR A 142 -2.78 -9.72 10.86
N LEU A 143 -2.61 -8.96 9.77
CA LEU A 143 -2.17 -7.56 9.86
C LEU A 143 -3.24 -6.70 10.53
N ARG A 144 -4.51 -6.88 10.14
CA ARG A 144 -5.67 -6.19 10.72
C ARG A 144 -5.74 -6.33 12.23
N GLN A 145 -5.55 -7.53 12.77
CA GLN A 145 -5.54 -7.75 14.23
C GLN A 145 -4.46 -6.96 14.96
N LYS A 146 -3.28 -6.77 14.36
CA LYS A 146 -2.22 -5.93 14.93
C LYS A 146 -2.64 -4.46 14.91
N VAL A 147 -3.20 -3.99 13.80
CA VAL A 147 -3.67 -2.60 13.66
C VAL A 147 -4.83 -2.29 14.61
N VAL A 148 -5.79 -3.21 14.78
CA VAL A 148 -6.91 -3.06 15.73
C VAL A 148 -6.40 -2.87 17.16
N LYS A 149 -5.40 -3.65 17.58
CA LYS A 149 -4.78 -3.47 18.91
C LYS A 149 -4.19 -2.06 19.07
N SER A 150 -3.57 -1.53 18.01
CA SER A 150 -3.03 -0.18 18.02
C SER A 150 -4.11 0.90 18.12
N ILE A 151 -5.20 0.74 17.37
CA ILE A 151 -6.36 1.62 17.41
C ILE A 151 -7.01 1.59 18.78
N ASP A 152 -7.10 0.41 19.40
CA ASP A 152 -7.72 0.24 20.70
C ASP A 152 -6.98 0.94 21.83
N ALA A 153 -5.66 1.10 21.69
CA ALA A 153 -4.81 1.79 22.64
C ALA A 153 -4.95 3.31 22.63
N ILE A 154 -5.67 3.90 21.66
CA ILE A 154 -5.91 5.35 21.58
C ILE A 154 -6.77 5.80 22.77
N LYS A 155 -6.33 6.86 23.45
CA LYS A 155 -6.97 7.38 24.67
C LYS A 155 -7.25 8.88 24.60
N THR A 156 -8.07 9.36 25.52
CA THR A 156 -8.15 10.79 25.86
C THR A 156 -7.18 11.07 27.01
N LYS A 157 -6.52 12.23 26.99
CA LYS A 157 -5.61 12.75 28.01
C LYS A 157 -6.28 13.80 28.87
#